data_AF-A0A3D2FXG8-F1
#
_entry.id   AF-A0A3D2FXG8-F1
#
_cell.length_a   1.000
_cell.length_b   1.000
_cell.length_c   1.000
_cell.angle_alpha   90.00
_cell.angle_beta   90.00
_cell.angle_gamma   90.00
#
_symmetry.space_group_name_H-M   'P 1'
#
loop_
_entity.id
_entity.type
_entity.pdbx_description
1 polymer ?
#
loop_
_entity_poly.entity_id
_entity_poly.type
_entity_poly.pdbx_seq_one_letter_code
_entity_poly.pdbx_strand_id
1 'polypeptide(L)'
;MRPASQVMRLARMGSFHQSRLSFMRVLLRRLKEQGWRFDRPVFDIDANGVGVATYRARGPERSYTLVAFAHQLDDDKRSDRVIAEAWDSTFTLCDGEADEATIRRLADNVPRQEAGRISEDEMVLSRANKSVRLFAHVVDRLSAGMQPDKEMLDSVGYLVRTTAVYGSGKFGAADRARWGDRPEFTGSFQPELLAVWLIRTFSIDLAEHLAQCRAPDTAVRMDPALRRCLGVGNSTGLGMAPFLINHPRLINAWIAARETALSRVRAVAHADEADIAKLRNLSARARQNAYDWQVADARQTDKITRLRSDFDAIVSRFDAISASDAYPWDTLYRWAEAHLSLEGQEALVSLLFEPYAEMVDGLAGCMSADETAPYRIDGRMRCETALDLLQQNYGWTSDIDFDSPDPQARVWYVSEEKLEPRLGERFEEPLEPYEQPLSPGRDAARMRRDLAAFDGAESLGAFLLAYPEHRHIARRLQLVSPLPYAEIRDNTIDAAMVPVDLLRCKLSFFGATKFDPRSDRWLRITMYQGAPFPDELERCDPDDMVYPELRAETACP
;
A
#
# COMPACT_ATOMS: atom_id res chain seq x y z
N MET A 1 -2.32 24.25 -0.54
CA MET A 1 -1.80 22.93 -0.99
C MET A 1 -0.47 23.12 -1.73
N ARG A 2 0.40 22.11 -1.73
CA ARG A 2 1.71 22.17 -2.42
C ARG A 2 1.54 21.94 -3.93
N PRO A 3 2.35 22.58 -4.79
CA PRO A 3 2.22 22.40 -6.23
C PRO A 3 2.64 20.98 -6.65
N ALA A 4 2.05 20.48 -7.74
CA ALA A 4 2.36 19.15 -8.28
C ALA A 4 3.81 18.99 -8.73
N SER A 5 4.47 20.08 -9.15
CA SER A 5 5.92 20.09 -9.45
C SER A 5 6.80 19.72 -8.25
N GLN A 6 6.31 19.93 -7.02
CA GLN A 6 6.98 19.51 -5.79
C GLN A 6 6.55 18.10 -5.37
N VAL A 7 5.24 17.82 -5.37
CA VAL A 7 4.68 16.59 -4.78
C VAL A 7 4.84 15.37 -5.69
N MET A 8 4.60 15.53 -6.99
CA MET A 8 4.57 14.43 -7.97
C MET A 8 5.95 14.08 -8.53
N ARG A 9 6.99 14.20 -7.70
CA ARG A 9 8.35 13.78 -8.01
C ARG A 9 8.60 12.42 -7.37
N LEU A 10 9.20 11.47 -8.10
CA LEU A 10 9.42 10.10 -7.66
C LEU A 10 10.11 10.05 -6.30
N ALA A 11 11.17 10.84 -6.10
CA ALA A 11 11.89 10.88 -4.84
C ALA A 11 11.02 11.31 -3.65
N ARG A 12 10.06 12.21 -3.85
CA ARG A 12 9.11 12.65 -2.80
C ARG A 12 8.00 11.64 -2.59
N MET A 13 7.39 11.15 -3.66
CA MET A 13 6.35 10.11 -3.61
C MET A 13 6.88 8.83 -2.92
N GLY A 14 8.13 8.46 -3.20
CA GLY A 14 8.84 7.37 -2.56
C GLY A 14 9.15 7.59 -1.09
N SER A 15 9.00 8.81 -0.57
CA SER A 15 9.20 9.16 0.83
C SER A 15 7.92 9.26 1.65
N PHE A 16 6.76 8.93 1.07
CA PHE A 16 5.52 8.93 1.85
C PHE A 16 5.50 7.84 2.93
N HIS A 17 4.90 8.18 4.06
CA HIS A 17 4.63 7.30 5.18
C HIS A 17 3.12 7.05 5.30
N GLN A 18 2.75 5.99 6.01
CA GLN A 18 1.37 5.78 6.39
C GLN A 18 0.84 6.96 7.21
N SER A 19 -0.46 7.21 7.11
CA SER A 19 -1.13 8.31 7.80
C SER A 19 -2.58 7.94 8.10
N ARG A 20 -3.33 8.84 8.73
CA ARG A 20 -4.78 8.63 8.95
C ARG A 20 -5.55 8.29 7.68
N LEU A 21 -5.08 8.71 6.50
CA LEU A 21 -5.69 8.43 5.20
C LEU A 21 -5.35 7.04 4.62
N SER A 22 -4.49 6.26 5.29
CA SER A 22 -4.11 4.94 4.81
C SER A 22 -5.27 3.95 4.85
N PHE A 23 -5.43 3.16 3.80
CA PHE A 23 -6.60 2.30 3.54
C PHE A 23 -6.86 1.27 4.63
N MET A 24 -5.80 0.66 5.20
CA MET A 24 -5.95 -0.25 6.32
C MET A 24 -6.58 0.44 7.54
N ARG A 25 -6.20 1.68 7.83
CA ARG A 25 -6.72 2.47 8.95
C ARG A 25 -8.14 2.93 8.70
N VAL A 26 -8.41 3.41 7.48
CA VAL A 26 -9.77 3.75 7.03
C VAL A 26 -10.72 2.55 7.17
N LEU A 27 -10.27 1.35 6.75
CA LEU A 27 -11.05 0.13 6.91
C LEU A 27 -11.34 -0.17 8.38
N LEU A 28 -10.31 -0.23 9.23
CA LEU A 28 -10.51 -0.58 10.65
C LEU A 28 -11.36 0.45 11.41
N ARG A 29 -11.19 1.75 11.13
CA ARG A 29 -12.06 2.80 11.69
C ARG A 29 -13.51 2.56 11.30
N ARG A 30 -13.78 2.32 10.01
CA ARG A 30 -15.13 2.04 9.52
C ARG A 30 -15.75 0.80 10.16
N LEU A 31 -15.01 -0.30 10.22
CA LEU A 31 -15.48 -1.54 10.86
C LEU A 31 -15.85 -1.31 12.32
N LYS A 32 -15.05 -0.52 13.05
CA LYS A 32 -15.32 -0.13 14.44
C LYS A 32 -16.55 0.78 14.56
N GLU A 33 -16.59 1.88 13.81
CA GLU A 33 -17.67 2.88 13.83
C GLU A 33 -19.04 2.26 13.51
N GLN A 34 -19.06 1.29 12.60
CA GLN A 34 -20.28 0.59 12.19
C GLN A 34 -20.60 -0.65 13.06
N GLY A 35 -19.82 -0.90 14.12
CA GLY A 35 -20.08 -2.00 15.07
C GLY A 35 -20.03 -3.39 14.44
N TRP A 36 -19.11 -3.62 13.50
CA TRP A 36 -18.97 -4.91 12.85
C TRP A 36 -18.61 -6.01 13.85
N ARG A 37 -19.15 -7.21 13.63
CA ARG A 37 -18.94 -8.37 14.50
C ARG A 37 -18.17 -9.45 13.76
N PHE A 38 -17.29 -10.13 14.49
CA PHE A 38 -16.42 -11.15 13.92
C PHE A 38 -16.59 -12.47 14.66
N ASP A 39 -16.68 -13.57 13.92
CA ASP A 39 -16.62 -14.92 14.50
C ASP A 39 -15.88 -15.90 13.58
N ARG A 40 -15.70 -17.11 14.09
CA ARG A 40 -14.99 -18.20 13.42
C ARG A 40 -15.88 -19.45 13.34
N PRO A 41 -16.82 -19.50 12.38
CA PRO A 41 -17.86 -20.55 12.35
C PRO A 41 -17.33 -21.97 12.21
N VAL A 42 -16.27 -22.15 11.42
CA VAL A 42 -15.59 -23.44 11.19
C VAL A 42 -14.13 -23.29 11.60
N PHE A 43 -13.64 -24.27 12.36
CA PHE A 43 -12.22 -24.46 12.62
C PHE A 43 -11.95 -25.96 12.71
N ASP A 44 -11.75 -26.58 11.55
CA ASP A 44 -11.49 -28.00 11.37
C ASP A 44 -10.06 -28.16 10.85
N ILE A 45 -9.11 -27.98 11.76
CA ILE A 45 -7.68 -28.09 11.52
C ILE A 45 -7.15 -29.23 12.39
N ASP A 46 -6.46 -30.18 11.79
CA ASP A 46 -5.91 -31.35 12.49
C ASP A 46 -4.67 -31.00 13.33
N ALA A 47 -4.12 -32.00 14.02
CA ALA A 47 -2.90 -31.86 14.83
C ALA A 47 -1.63 -31.59 14.00
N ASN A 48 -1.68 -31.78 12.68
CA ASN A 48 -0.59 -31.47 11.75
C ASN A 48 -0.72 -30.06 11.15
N GLY A 49 -1.81 -29.34 11.46
CA GLY A 49 -2.08 -28.02 10.94
C GLY A 49 -2.66 -28.04 9.53
N VAL A 50 -3.33 -29.12 9.14
CA VAL A 50 -3.99 -29.31 7.84
C VAL A 50 -5.50 -29.25 8.02
N GLY A 51 -6.20 -28.58 7.11
CA GLY A 51 -7.66 -28.54 7.11
C GLY A 51 -8.23 -27.19 6.69
N VAL A 52 -9.39 -26.82 7.26
CA VAL A 52 -10.12 -25.60 6.89
C VAL A 52 -10.58 -24.81 8.11
N ALA A 53 -10.48 -23.48 8.00
CA ALA A 53 -11.08 -22.54 8.95
C ALA A 53 -11.82 -21.43 8.20
N THR A 54 -12.87 -20.87 8.82
CA THR A 54 -13.61 -19.74 8.26
C THR A 54 -13.66 -18.58 9.24
N TYR A 55 -13.45 -17.36 8.76
CA TYR A 55 -13.54 -16.14 9.55
C TYR A 55 -14.56 -15.22 8.93
N ARG A 56 -15.63 -14.93 9.67
CA ARG A 56 -16.75 -14.16 9.17
C ARG A 56 -16.79 -12.77 9.79
N ALA A 57 -16.86 -11.76 8.95
CA ALA A 57 -17.06 -10.36 9.27
C ALA A 57 -18.50 -9.97 8.94
N ARG A 58 -19.29 -9.60 9.96
CA ARG A 58 -20.69 -9.19 9.82
C ARG A 58 -20.82 -7.69 10.02
N GLY A 59 -21.15 -7.00 8.93
CA GLY A 59 -21.54 -5.61 8.96
C GLY A 59 -23.05 -5.44 9.18
N PRO A 60 -23.53 -4.19 9.13
CA PRO A 60 -24.95 -3.88 9.29
C PRO A 60 -25.85 -4.49 8.21
N GLU A 61 -25.36 -4.55 6.96
CA GLU A 61 -26.15 -5.01 5.80
C GLU A 61 -25.67 -6.35 5.24
N ARG A 62 -24.37 -6.65 5.33
CA ARG A 62 -23.72 -7.76 4.63
C ARG A 62 -22.73 -8.50 5.52
N SER A 63 -22.50 -9.78 5.18
CA SER A 63 -21.45 -10.60 5.74
C SER A 63 -20.36 -10.84 4.69
N TYR A 64 -19.13 -11.04 5.13
CA TYR A 64 -18.02 -11.51 4.31
C TYR A 64 -17.27 -12.61 5.04
N THR A 65 -16.95 -13.70 4.35
CA THR A 65 -16.33 -14.87 4.97
C THR A 65 -15.01 -15.22 4.31
N LEU A 66 -13.91 -15.09 5.06
CA LEU A 66 -12.61 -15.63 4.64
C LEU A 66 -12.63 -17.14 4.87
N VAL A 67 -12.44 -17.93 3.82
CA VAL A 67 -12.19 -19.37 3.90
C VAL A 67 -10.68 -19.59 3.78
N ALA A 68 -10.09 -20.22 4.79
CA ALA A 68 -8.67 -20.51 4.92
C ALA A 68 -8.43 -22.02 4.84
N PHE A 69 -7.66 -22.46 3.85
CA PHE A 69 -7.20 -23.84 3.73
C PHE A 69 -5.74 -23.91 4.16
N ALA A 70 -5.46 -24.75 5.14
CA ALA A 70 -4.12 -25.01 5.64
C ALA A 70 -3.59 -26.33 5.07
N HIS A 71 -2.35 -26.32 4.59
CA HIS A 71 -1.74 -27.44 3.89
C HIS A 71 -0.46 -27.87 4.60
N GLN A 72 -0.12 -29.15 4.46
CA GLN A 72 1.22 -29.62 4.76
C GLN A 72 2.11 -29.33 3.55
N LEU A 73 3.25 -28.70 3.79
CA LEU A 73 4.21 -28.36 2.76
C LEU A 73 5.61 -28.73 3.23
N ASP A 74 6.34 -29.47 2.39
CA ASP A 74 7.73 -29.82 2.63
C ASP A 74 8.63 -28.56 2.60
N ASP A 75 9.67 -28.54 3.43
CA ASP A 75 10.55 -27.38 3.61
C ASP A 75 11.24 -26.94 2.31
N ASP A 76 11.60 -27.88 1.44
CA ASP A 76 12.26 -27.64 0.14
C ASP A 76 11.34 -27.03 -0.92
N LYS A 77 10.02 -27.14 -0.74
CA LYS A 77 9.00 -26.57 -1.63
C LYS A 77 8.56 -25.16 -1.23
N ARG A 78 9.00 -24.65 -0.06
CA ARG A 78 8.66 -23.29 0.38
C ARG A 78 9.44 -22.25 -0.42
N SER A 79 8.72 -21.40 -1.14
CA SER A 79 9.31 -20.31 -1.91
C SER A 79 8.55 -19.00 -1.70
N ASP A 80 9.30 -17.91 -1.61
CA ASP A 80 8.77 -16.55 -1.47
C ASP A 80 8.35 -15.93 -2.80
N ARG A 81 8.61 -16.65 -3.90
CA ARG A 81 8.35 -16.17 -5.24
C ARG A 81 6.89 -16.43 -5.60
N VAL A 82 6.32 -15.53 -6.39
CA VAL A 82 4.98 -15.67 -7.00
C VAL A 82 4.88 -16.94 -7.86
N ILE A 83 6.03 -17.52 -8.26
CA ILE A 83 6.13 -18.69 -9.15
C ILE A 83 6.04 -20.03 -8.42
N ALA A 84 5.92 -20.02 -7.09
CA ALA A 84 5.77 -21.25 -6.33
C ALA A 84 4.53 -22.03 -6.82
N GLU A 85 4.52 -23.34 -6.64
CA GLU A 85 3.38 -24.20 -7.01
C GLU A 85 2.61 -24.70 -5.77
N ALA A 86 3.14 -24.43 -4.57
CA ALA A 86 2.55 -24.87 -3.32
C ALA A 86 2.81 -23.85 -2.20
N TRP A 87 1.88 -23.80 -1.24
CA TRP A 87 1.90 -22.86 -0.11
C TRP A 87 1.40 -23.52 1.17
N ASP A 88 1.89 -23.05 2.32
CA ASP A 88 1.41 -23.54 3.62
C ASP A 88 -0.08 -23.25 3.85
N SER A 89 -0.61 -22.21 3.19
CA SER A 89 -2.01 -21.84 3.30
C SER A 89 -2.52 -21.06 2.09
N THR A 90 -3.78 -21.27 1.74
CA THR A 90 -4.48 -20.59 0.64
C THR A 90 -5.84 -20.09 1.09
N PHE A 91 -6.29 -18.97 0.55
CA PHE A 91 -7.42 -18.22 1.07
C PHE A 91 -8.33 -17.72 -0.03
N THR A 92 -9.61 -17.59 0.29
CA THR A 92 -10.55 -16.80 -0.49
C THR A 92 -11.48 -15.99 0.40
N LEU A 93 -11.85 -14.78 0.00
CA LEU A 93 -12.87 -13.97 0.68
C LEU A 93 -14.18 -14.07 -0.08
N CYS A 94 -15.18 -14.70 0.52
CA CYS A 94 -16.52 -14.86 -0.05
C CYS A 94 -17.38 -13.63 0.27
N ASP A 95 -18.23 -13.27 -0.68
CA ASP A 95 -19.34 -12.33 -0.52
C ASP A 95 -20.51 -13.08 0.12
N GLY A 96 -20.68 -12.90 1.44
CA GLY A 96 -21.66 -13.64 2.24
C GLY A 96 -21.07 -14.76 3.09
N GLU A 97 -21.91 -15.75 3.36
CA GLU A 97 -21.62 -16.92 4.19
C GLU A 97 -20.99 -18.03 3.35
N ALA A 98 -20.05 -18.79 3.93
CA ALA A 98 -19.49 -19.98 3.29
C ALA A 98 -20.06 -21.24 3.94
N ASP A 99 -21.07 -21.84 3.31
CA ASP A 99 -21.64 -23.11 3.76
C ASP A 99 -20.74 -24.31 3.41
N GLU A 100 -21.12 -25.50 3.87
CA GLU A 100 -20.33 -26.72 3.65
C GLU A 100 -20.14 -27.05 2.16
N ALA A 101 -21.16 -26.80 1.32
CA ALA A 101 -21.07 -27.04 -0.11
C ALA A 101 -20.10 -26.07 -0.80
N THR A 102 -20.13 -24.80 -0.38
CA THR A 102 -19.21 -23.76 -0.83
C THR A 102 -17.78 -24.09 -0.41
N ILE A 103 -17.56 -24.45 0.85
CA ILE A 103 -16.24 -24.87 1.35
C ILE A 103 -15.70 -26.06 0.54
N ARG A 104 -16.51 -27.09 0.28
CA ARG A 104 -16.11 -28.24 -0.54
C ARG A 104 -15.71 -27.84 -1.96
N ARG A 105 -16.51 -27.00 -2.64
CA ARG A 105 -16.17 -26.47 -3.99
C ARG A 105 -14.85 -25.70 -3.97
N LEU A 106 -14.67 -24.87 -2.95
CA LEU A 106 -13.48 -24.02 -2.81
C LEU A 106 -12.23 -24.84 -2.50
N ALA A 107 -12.34 -25.93 -1.73
CA ALA A 107 -11.23 -26.82 -1.42
C ALA A 107 -10.60 -27.42 -2.69
N ASP A 108 -11.40 -27.68 -3.73
CA ASP A 108 -10.91 -28.23 -5.00
C ASP A 108 -10.18 -27.20 -5.88
N ASN A 109 -10.38 -25.90 -5.64
CA ASN A 109 -9.96 -24.84 -6.56
C ASN A 109 -9.01 -23.81 -5.95
N VAL A 110 -9.27 -23.35 -4.72
CA VAL A 110 -8.49 -22.31 -4.05
C VAL A 110 -7.01 -22.74 -3.89
N PRO A 111 -6.68 -23.98 -3.49
CA PRO A 111 -5.29 -24.42 -3.40
C PRO A 111 -4.53 -24.42 -4.73
N ARG A 112 -5.24 -24.55 -5.86
CA ARG A 112 -4.64 -24.60 -7.21
C ARG A 112 -4.22 -23.22 -7.75
N GLN A 113 -4.63 -22.14 -7.09
CA GLN A 113 -4.28 -20.76 -7.43
C GLN A 113 -4.49 -20.45 -8.92
N GLU A 114 -3.44 -20.16 -9.69
CA GLU A 114 -3.51 -19.81 -11.12
C GLU A 114 -4.18 -20.91 -11.98
N ALA A 115 -4.05 -22.19 -11.58
CA ALA A 115 -4.67 -23.33 -12.25
C ALA A 115 -6.11 -23.61 -11.78
N GLY A 116 -6.54 -22.98 -10.68
CA GLY A 116 -7.90 -23.09 -10.14
C GLY A 116 -8.85 -22.03 -10.68
N ARG A 117 -10.15 -22.22 -10.49
CA ARG A 117 -11.15 -21.18 -10.77
C ARG A 117 -12.08 -21.03 -9.58
N ILE A 118 -12.25 -19.78 -9.15
CA ILE A 118 -13.30 -19.38 -8.21
C ILE A 118 -14.47 -18.79 -9.02
N SER A 119 -15.41 -18.14 -8.36
CA SER A 119 -16.60 -17.58 -8.97
C SER A 119 -16.79 -16.11 -8.60
N GLU A 120 -17.84 -15.51 -9.16
CA GLU A 120 -18.23 -14.13 -8.85
C GLU A 120 -18.75 -13.93 -7.43
N ASP A 121 -18.92 -15.01 -6.66
CA ASP A 121 -19.24 -14.98 -5.23
C ASP A 121 -17.98 -14.84 -4.36
N GLU A 122 -16.78 -14.98 -4.94
CA GLU A 122 -15.51 -14.80 -4.25
C GLU A 122 -14.84 -13.49 -4.69
N MET A 123 -14.53 -12.61 -3.75
CA MET A 123 -13.96 -11.28 -4.02
C MET A 123 -12.43 -11.30 -4.12
N VAL A 124 -11.79 -12.20 -3.38
CA VAL A 124 -10.33 -12.21 -3.20
C VAL A 124 -9.82 -13.64 -3.26
N LEU A 125 -8.71 -13.88 -3.96
CA LEU A 125 -7.92 -15.11 -3.89
C LEU A 125 -6.52 -14.80 -3.37
N SER A 126 -6.05 -15.51 -2.35
CA SER A 126 -4.74 -15.27 -1.75
C SER A 126 -4.03 -16.56 -1.34
N ARG A 127 -2.75 -16.44 -1.03
CA ARG A 127 -1.87 -17.51 -0.56
C ARG A 127 -0.76 -16.98 0.31
N ALA A 128 -0.30 -17.78 1.27
CA ALA A 128 0.75 -17.40 2.19
C ALA A 128 1.62 -18.58 2.62
N ASN A 129 2.89 -18.26 2.93
CA ASN A 129 3.86 -19.18 3.50
C ASN A 129 4.21 -18.78 4.94
N LYS A 130 4.50 -19.77 5.78
CA LYS A 130 4.92 -19.58 7.17
C LYS A 130 6.31 -18.97 7.22
N SER A 131 6.53 -18.08 8.18
CA SER A 131 7.86 -17.69 8.62
C SER A 131 8.44 -18.81 9.48
N VAL A 132 8.97 -19.86 8.84
CA VAL A 132 9.26 -21.18 9.44
C VAL A 132 9.89 -21.07 10.84
N ARG A 133 11.00 -20.31 10.96
CA ARG A 133 11.73 -20.17 12.22
C ARG A 133 10.92 -19.50 13.32
N LEU A 134 10.21 -18.41 13.01
CA LEU A 134 9.42 -17.69 14.01
C LEU A 134 8.15 -18.48 14.37
N PHE A 135 7.51 -19.10 13.38
CA PHE A 135 6.31 -19.91 13.58
C PHE A 135 6.59 -21.08 14.50
N ALA A 136 7.69 -21.82 14.26
CA ALA A 136 8.12 -22.92 15.13
C ALA A 136 8.39 -22.43 16.56
N HIS A 137 9.15 -21.34 16.73
CA HIS A 137 9.40 -20.74 18.04
C HIS A 137 8.10 -20.40 18.77
N VAL A 138 7.14 -19.74 18.12
CA VAL A 138 5.87 -19.41 18.76
C VAL A 138 5.12 -20.67 19.22
N VAL A 139 4.99 -21.68 18.36
CA VAL A 139 4.33 -22.95 18.73
C VAL A 139 5.05 -23.61 19.90
N ASP A 140 6.38 -23.69 19.86
CA ASP A 140 7.20 -24.32 20.91
C ASP A 140 7.01 -23.64 22.26
N ARG A 141 7.05 -22.30 22.28
CA ARG A 141 6.93 -21.50 23.51
C ARG A 141 5.54 -21.61 24.12
N LEU A 142 4.51 -21.44 23.29
CA LEU A 142 3.13 -21.53 23.74
C LEU A 142 2.82 -22.94 24.27
N SER A 143 3.32 -24.00 23.60
CA SER A 143 3.16 -25.40 24.06
C SER A 143 3.77 -25.62 25.44
N ALA A 144 4.91 -24.99 25.72
CA ALA A 144 5.61 -25.08 27.00
C ALA A 144 4.99 -24.21 28.12
N GLY A 145 3.83 -23.58 27.88
CA GLY A 145 3.21 -22.68 28.84
C GLY A 145 3.89 -21.32 28.97
N MET A 146 4.70 -20.93 27.98
CA MET A 146 5.52 -19.73 27.99
C MET A 146 5.12 -18.77 26.88
N GLN A 147 5.40 -17.49 27.07
CA GLN A 147 5.25 -16.49 26.00
C GLN A 147 6.48 -16.50 25.07
N PRO A 148 6.29 -16.19 23.77
CA PRO A 148 7.38 -16.07 22.82
C PRO A 148 8.24 -14.83 23.10
N ASP A 149 9.51 -14.94 22.74
CA ASP A 149 10.50 -13.85 22.81
C ASP A 149 10.08 -12.62 21.99
N LYS A 150 9.97 -11.47 22.66
CA LYS A 150 9.54 -10.21 22.05
C LYS A 150 10.53 -9.67 21.01
N GLU A 151 11.83 -9.77 21.24
CA GLU A 151 12.85 -9.30 20.29
C GLU A 151 12.77 -10.11 18.99
N MET A 152 12.53 -11.42 19.11
CA MET A 152 12.34 -12.27 17.94
C MET A 152 11.08 -11.87 17.15
N LEU A 153 9.97 -11.57 17.83
CA LEU A 153 8.74 -11.06 17.20
C LEU A 153 8.99 -9.73 16.50
N ASP A 154 9.66 -8.78 17.15
CA ASP A 154 9.90 -7.44 16.60
C ASP A 154 10.85 -7.47 15.39
N SER A 155 11.81 -8.41 15.37
CA SER A 155 12.77 -8.56 14.27
C SER A 155 12.17 -9.11 12.97
N VAL A 156 11.16 -9.99 13.08
CA VAL A 156 10.52 -10.64 11.91
C VAL A 156 9.18 -9.98 11.59
N GLY A 157 8.35 -9.73 12.59
CA GLY A 157 7.11 -8.95 12.49
C GLY A 157 5.90 -9.68 11.89
N TYR A 158 5.99 -10.96 11.53
CA TYR A 158 4.85 -11.74 11.01
C TYR A 158 5.06 -13.26 11.14
N LEU A 159 3.96 -14.02 11.28
CA LEU A 159 3.98 -15.49 11.25
C LEU A 159 3.75 -16.06 9.86
N VAL A 160 3.02 -15.34 9.02
CA VAL A 160 2.79 -15.70 7.62
C VAL A 160 3.09 -14.53 6.73
N ARG A 161 3.49 -14.83 5.51
CA ARG A 161 3.70 -13.83 4.46
C ARG A 161 2.88 -14.20 3.24
N THR A 162 2.05 -13.26 2.81
CA THR A 162 1.32 -13.36 1.55
C THR A 162 2.28 -13.16 0.37
N THR A 163 2.14 -14.01 -0.65
CA THR A 163 2.86 -13.84 -1.92
C THR A 163 1.97 -13.29 -3.02
N ALA A 164 0.65 -13.40 -2.86
CA ALA A 164 -0.33 -12.79 -3.74
C ALA A 164 -1.64 -12.49 -3.00
N VAL A 165 -2.29 -11.40 -3.39
CA VAL A 165 -3.66 -11.05 -3.02
C VAL A 165 -4.32 -10.56 -4.30
N TYR A 166 -5.09 -11.42 -4.93
CA TYR A 166 -5.75 -11.19 -6.22
C TYR A 166 -7.21 -10.80 -6.00
N GLY A 167 -7.70 -9.88 -6.82
CA GLY A 167 -9.11 -9.48 -6.88
C GLY A 167 -9.45 -9.01 -8.30
N SER A 168 -10.53 -8.24 -8.43
CA SER A 168 -10.91 -7.56 -9.69
C SER A 168 -11.01 -8.52 -10.89
N GLY A 169 -11.86 -9.54 -10.80
CA GLY A 169 -12.13 -10.44 -11.93
C GLY A 169 -11.12 -11.57 -12.15
N LYS A 170 -9.93 -11.49 -11.53
CA LYS A 170 -8.86 -12.47 -11.77
C LYS A 170 -9.29 -13.88 -11.33
N PHE A 171 -9.04 -14.88 -12.16
CA PHE A 171 -9.39 -16.30 -11.92
C PHE A 171 -10.89 -16.58 -11.71
N GLY A 172 -11.76 -15.69 -12.20
CA GLY A 172 -13.21 -15.80 -12.06
C GLY A 172 -13.78 -15.08 -10.83
N ALA A 173 -12.93 -14.44 -10.01
CA ALA A 173 -13.35 -13.63 -8.87
C ALA A 173 -14.35 -12.54 -9.25
N ALA A 174 -15.07 -12.00 -8.27
CA ALA A 174 -15.93 -10.84 -8.44
C ALA A 174 -15.14 -9.65 -9.01
N ASP A 175 -15.59 -9.12 -10.15
CA ASP A 175 -15.10 -7.85 -10.66
C ASP A 175 -15.58 -6.68 -9.78
N ARG A 176 -14.85 -5.56 -9.80
CA ARG A 176 -15.26 -4.35 -9.08
C ARG A 176 -16.68 -3.90 -9.44
N ALA A 177 -17.15 -4.14 -10.66
CA ALA A 177 -18.51 -3.82 -11.08
C ALA A 177 -19.61 -4.50 -10.22
N ARG A 178 -19.31 -5.61 -9.53
CA ARG A 178 -20.25 -6.36 -8.66
C ARG A 178 -20.44 -5.75 -7.27
N TRP A 179 -19.47 -5.00 -6.78
CA TRP A 179 -19.43 -4.55 -5.39
C TRP A 179 -18.98 -3.10 -5.21
N GLY A 180 -18.63 -2.42 -6.30
CA GLY A 180 -17.94 -1.13 -6.23
C GLY A 180 -18.80 0.05 -5.78
N ASP A 181 -20.12 -0.13 -5.77
CA ASP A 181 -21.14 0.79 -5.27
C ASP A 181 -21.44 0.62 -3.77
N ARG A 182 -20.91 -0.44 -3.14
CA ARG A 182 -21.14 -0.73 -1.72
C ARG A 182 -20.47 0.31 -0.83
N PRO A 183 -21.21 0.98 0.08
CA PRO A 183 -20.68 2.00 0.96
C PRO A 183 -19.50 1.52 1.80
N GLU A 184 -19.50 0.27 2.24
CA GLU A 184 -18.45 -0.37 3.03
C GLU A 184 -17.13 -0.55 2.26
N PHE A 185 -17.16 -0.58 0.92
CA PHE A 185 -16.01 -0.78 0.04
C PHE A 185 -15.77 0.37 -0.95
N THR A 186 -16.23 1.59 -0.65
CA THR A 186 -15.97 2.78 -1.46
C THR A 186 -14.48 3.16 -1.53
N GLY A 187 -13.67 2.72 -0.57
CA GLY A 187 -12.21 2.90 -0.56
C GLY A 187 -11.49 1.99 -1.57
N SER A 188 -10.23 2.30 -1.86
CA SER A 188 -9.40 1.42 -2.69
C SER A 188 -8.99 0.15 -1.92
N PHE A 189 -9.00 -1.00 -2.61
CA PHE A 189 -8.52 -2.30 -2.13
C PHE A 189 -9.19 -2.84 -0.85
N GLN A 190 -10.42 -2.40 -0.53
CA GLN A 190 -11.05 -2.73 0.77
C GLN A 190 -11.31 -4.24 0.97
N PRO A 191 -11.83 -5.00 -0.01
CA PRO A 191 -11.97 -6.45 0.15
C PRO A 191 -10.62 -7.15 0.36
N GLU A 192 -9.60 -6.77 -0.40
CA GLU A 192 -8.25 -7.34 -0.31
C GLU A 192 -7.63 -7.07 1.07
N LEU A 193 -7.79 -5.86 1.59
CA LEU A 193 -7.28 -5.48 2.91
C LEU A 193 -8.05 -6.17 4.05
N LEU A 194 -9.37 -6.33 3.93
CA LEU A 194 -10.16 -7.14 4.88
C LEU A 194 -9.66 -8.59 4.91
N ALA A 195 -9.42 -9.19 3.73
CA ALA A 195 -8.89 -10.54 3.64
C ALA A 195 -7.52 -10.66 4.35
N VAL A 196 -6.60 -9.72 4.11
CA VAL A 196 -5.27 -9.72 4.75
C VAL A 196 -5.37 -9.56 6.28
N TRP A 197 -6.29 -8.73 6.78
CA TRP A 197 -6.51 -8.60 8.23
C TRP A 197 -7.04 -9.88 8.87
N LEU A 198 -7.94 -10.60 8.19
CA LEU A 198 -8.44 -11.90 8.66
C LEU A 198 -7.38 -13.01 8.55
N ILE A 199 -6.54 -13.00 7.51
CA ILE A 199 -5.37 -13.91 7.37
C ILE A 199 -4.40 -13.74 8.55
N ARG A 200 -4.22 -12.51 9.04
CA ARG A 200 -3.43 -12.24 10.25
C ARG A 200 -3.96 -13.02 11.45
N THR A 201 -5.28 -12.95 11.68
CA THR A 201 -5.95 -13.68 12.77
C THR A 201 -5.75 -15.19 12.62
N PHE A 202 -5.98 -15.72 11.42
CA PHE A 202 -5.75 -17.14 11.13
C PHE A 202 -4.33 -17.59 11.48
N SER A 203 -3.30 -16.79 11.18
CA SER A 203 -1.92 -17.18 11.45
C SER A 203 -1.61 -17.38 12.93
N ILE A 204 -2.23 -16.59 13.81
CA ILE A 204 -2.09 -16.70 15.27
C ILE A 204 -2.88 -17.90 15.77
N ASP A 205 -4.14 -18.02 15.34
CA ASP A 205 -5.02 -19.12 15.71
C ASP A 205 -4.42 -20.48 15.35
N LEU A 206 -3.79 -20.59 14.17
CA LEU A 206 -3.10 -21.80 13.75
C LEU A 206 -1.93 -22.14 14.68
N ALA A 207 -1.14 -21.15 15.10
CA ALA A 207 -0.02 -21.37 16.02
C ALA A 207 -0.50 -21.77 17.43
N GLU A 208 -1.54 -21.10 17.96
CA GLU A 208 -2.17 -21.45 19.24
C GLU A 208 -2.78 -22.85 19.21
N HIS A 209 -3.46 -23.22 18.12
CA HIS A 209 -4.04 -24.55 17.94
C HIS A 209 -2.98 -25.65 17.92
N LEU A 210 -1.92 -25.46 17.13
CA LEU A 210 -0.81 -26.43 17.07
C LEU A 210 -0.12 -26.58 18.42
N ALA A 211 0.00 -25.49 19.20
CA ALA A 211 0.51 -25.56 20.55
C ALA A 211 -0.41 -26.38 21.47
N GLN A 212 -1.72 -26.14 21.40
CA GLN A 212 -2.74 -26.87 22.15
C GLN A 212 -2.76 -28.37 21.78
N CYS A 213 -2.65 -28.72 20.50
CA CYS A 213 -2.57 -30.11 20.06
C CYS A 213 -1.29 -30.80 20.56
N ARG A 214 -0.16 -30.08 20.62
CA ARG A 214 1.11 -30.64 21.07
C ARG A 214 1.15 -30.89 22.57
N ALA A 215 0.61 -29.97 23.37
CA ALA A 215 0.67 -30.06 24.83
C ALA A 215 -0.62 -29.53 25.48
N PRO A 216 -1.71 -30.34 25.48
CA PRO A 216 -3.03 -29.88 25.91
C PRO A 216 -3.09 -29.35 27.34
N ASP A 217 -2.23 -29.87 28.22
CA ASP A 217 -2.22 -29.56 29.65
C ASP A 217 -1.41 -28.30 29.99
N THR A 218 -0.47 -27.89 29.13
CA THR A 218 0.45 -26.77 29.40
C THR A 218 0.33 -25.63 28.42
N ALA A 219 -0.28 -25.85 27.25
CA ALA A 219 -0.37 -24.83 26.21
C ALA A 219 -1.09 -23.57 26.71
N VAL A 220 -0.53 -22.41 26.38
CA VAL A 220 -1.10 -21.09 26.69
C VAL A 220 -1.41 -20.32 25.41
N ARG A 221 -2.35 -19.38 25.52
CA ARG A 221 -2.61 -18.40 24.44
C ARG A 221 -1.52 -17.33 24.43
N MET A 222 -1.30 -16.75 23.25
CA MET A 222 -0.36 -15.65 23.11
C MET A 222 -0.92 -14.38 23.78
N ASP A 223 -0.07 -13.70 24.54
CA ASP A 223 -0.39 -12.43 25.16
C ASP A 223 -0.87 -11.40 24.11
N PRO A 224 -1.99 -10.68 24.35
CA PRO A 224 -2.52 -9.73 23.40
C PRO A 224 -1.53 -8.64 22.94
N ALA A 225 -0.65 -8.15 23.80
CA ALA A 225 0.36 -7.16 23.40
C ALA A 225 1.40 -7.78 22.46
N LEU A 226 1.81 -9.04 22.69
CA LEU A 226 2.71 -9.76 21.79
C LEU A 226 2.04 -10.11 20.45
N ARG A 227 0.74 -10.48 20.46
CA ARG A 227 -0.04 -10.68 19.22
C ARG A 227 0.02 -9.44 18.34
N ARG A 228 -0.11 -8.24 18.91
CA ARG A 228 -0.08 -6.97 18.16
C ARG A 228 1.27 -6.64 17.53
N CYS A 229 2.37 -7.18 18.06
CA CYS A 229 3.70 -7.07 17.42
C CYS A 229 3.75 -7.77 16.05
N LEU A 230 2.82 -8.69 15.76
CA LEU A 230 2.76 -9.43 14.51
C LEU A 230 1.76 -8.79 13.54
N GLY A 231 2.17 -8.63 12.30
CA GLY A 231 1.30 -8.34 11.16
C GLY A 231 1.31 -9.49 10.16
N VAL A 232 1.04 -9.17 8.89
CA VAL A 232 1.18 -10.09 7.76
C VAL A 232 2.29 -9.57 6.87
N GLY A 233 3.30 -10.40 6.62
CA GLY A 233 4.34 -10.05 5.66
C GLY A 233 3.76 -9.98 4.25
N ASN A 234 4.27 -9.09 3.42
CA ASN A 234 3.99 -9.09 1.99
C ASN A 234 5.27 -8.81 1.19
N SER A 235 5.37 -9.44 0.04
CA SER A 235 6.44 -9.21 -0.94
C SER A 235 5.85 -8.57 -2.18
N THR A 236 6.07 -7.26 -2.33
CA THR A 236 5.54 -6.47 -3.44
C THR A 236 6.60 -6.31 -4.52
N GLY A 237 6.30 -6.78 -5.73
CA GLY A 237 7.12 -6.56 -6.92
C GLY A 237 6.61 -5.40 -7.80
N LEU A 238 7.23 -5.24 -8.97
CA LEU A 238 6.93 -4.17 -9.92
C LEU A 238 5.51 -4.19 -10.52
N GLY A 239 4.77 -5.30 -10.42
CA GLY A 239 3.43 -5.41 -10.99
C GLY A 239 2.46 -4.33 -10.51
N MET A 240 2.73 -3.70 -9.36
CA MET A 240 1.93 -2.60 -8.81
C MET A 240 2.37 -1.20 -9.27
N ALA A 241 3.56 -1.03 -9.84
CA ALA A 241 4.06 0.28 -10.27
C ALA A 241 3.25 0.90 -11.44
N PRO A 242 2.90 0.14 -12.51
CA PRO A 242 2.05 0.65 -13.59
C PRO A 242 0.68 1.13 -13.14
N PHE A 243 0.17 0.64 -12.00
CA PHE A 243 -1.10 1.12 -11.44
C PHE A 243 -1.10 2.63 -11.22
N LEU A 244 0.02 3.20 -10.73
CA LEU A 244 0.12 4.64 -10.50
C LEU A 244 0.09 5.46 -11.79
N ILE A 245 0.45 4.85 -12.92
CA ILE A 245 0.48 5.50 -14.23
C ILE A 245 -0.87 5.33 -14.94
N ASN A 246 -1.46 4.13 -14.85
CA ASN A 246 -2.70 3.78 -15.55
C ASN A 246 -3.97 4.38 -14.92
N HIS A 247 -3.94 4.77 -13.65
CA HIS A 247 -5.09 5.30 -12.91
C HIS A 247 -4.90 6.76 -12.47
N PRO A 248 -4.64 7.70 -13.40
CA PRO A 248 -4.29 9.08 -13.06
C PRO A 248 -5.41 9.83 -12.30
N ARG A 249 -6.69 9.48 -12.52
CA ARG A 249 -7.81 10.08 -11.76
C ARG A 249 -7.78 9.66 -10.31
N LEU A 250 -7.56 8.36 -10.07
CA LEU A 250 -7.46 7.80 -8.75
C LEU A 250 -6.21 8.33 -8.01
N ILE A 251 -5.06 8.39 -8.68
CA ILE A 251 -3.84 8.94 -8.07
C ILE A 251 -4.01 10.42 -7.73
N ASN A 252 -4.63 11.19 -8.62
CA ASN A 252 -4.99 12.57 -8.28
C ASN A 252 -5.86 12.64 -7.02
N ALA A 253 -6.88 11.78 -6.91
CA ALA A 253 -7.78 11.76 -5.75
C ALA A 253 -7.03 11.47 -4.44
N TRP A 254 -6.11 10.51 -4.46
CA TRP A 254 -5.29 10.16 -3.29
C TRP A 254 -4.37 11.30 -2.86
N ILE A 255 -3.64 11.89 -3.81
CA ILE A 255 -2.69 12.96 -3.53
C ILE A 255 -3.44 14.24 -3.15
N ALA A 256 -4.52 14.59 -3.84
CA ALA A 256 -5.33 15.76 -3.51
C ALA A 256 -5.91 15.67 -2.09
N ALA A 257 -6.40 14.50 -1.67
CA ALA A 257 -6.87 14.29 -0.29
C ALA A 257 -5.74 14.54 0.72
N ARG A 258 -4.56 13.97 0.48
CA ARG A 258 -3.40 14.15 1.35
C ARG A 258 -2.92 15.61 1.42
N GLU A 259 -2.83 16.29 0.28
CA GLU A 259 -2.41 17.69 0.21
C GLU A 259 -3.45 18.65 0.80
N THR A 260 -4.73 18.31 0.70
CA THR A 260 -5.82 19.02 1.38
C THR A 260 -5.69 18.87 2.89
N ALA A 261 -5.43 17.65 3.39
CA ALA A 261 -5.20 17.40 4.81
C ALA A 261 -4.05 18.26 5.36
N LEU A 262 -2.90 18.25 4.68
CA LEU A 262 -1.76 19.10 5.05
C LEU A 262 -2.11 20.58 5.03
N SER A 263 -2.84 21.04 4.01
CA SER A 263 -3.26 22.44 3.92
C SER A 263 -4.18 22.86 5.07
N ARG A 264 -5.08 21.96 5.52
CA ARG A 264 -5.98 22.21 6.66
C ARG A 264 -5.22 22.26 7.98
N VAL A 265 -4.36 21.27 8.24
CA VAL A 265 -3.58 21.20 9.49
C VAL A 265 -2.63 22.39 9.61
N ARG A 266 -1.99 22.81 8.51
CA ARG A 266 -1.14 24.03 8.51
C ARG A 266 -1.94 25.31 8.78
N ALA A 267 -3.24 25.33 8.51
CA ALA A 267 -4.10 26.49 8.76
C ALA A 267 -4.60 26.58 10.21
N VAL A 268 -4.25 25.63 11.09
CA VAL A 268 -4.58 25.69 12.52
C VAL A 268 -3.88 26.90 13.14
N ALA A 269 -4.67 27.91 13.53
CA ALA A 269 -4.15 29.16 14.06
C ALA A 269 -3.49 29.00 15.43
N HIS A 270 -4.05 28.14 16.29
CA HIS A 270 -3.54 27.81 17.62
C HIS A 270 -3.76 26.32 17.87
N ALA A 271 -2.75 25.65 18.41
CA ALA A 271 -2.85 24.27 18.88
C ALA A 271 -3.04 24.27 20.40
N ASP A 272 -3.88 23.37 20.90
CA ASP A 272 -4.02 23.18 22.34
C ASP A 272 -2.87 22.32 22.90
N GLU A 273 -2.73 22.33 24.22
CA GLU A 273 -1.69 21.55 24.91
C GLU A 273 -1.85 20.03 24.71
N ALA A 274 -3.07 19.56 24.47
CA ALA A 274 -3.34 18.14 24.26
C ALA A 274 -2.81 17.65 22.91
N ASP A 275 -3.06 18.41 21.83
CA ASP A 275 -2.54 18.16 20.50
C ASP A 275 -1.01 18.21 20.46
N ILE A 276 -0.42 19.22 21.12
CA ILE A 276 1.04 19.36 21.24
C ILE A 276 1.63 18.16 21.99
N ALA A 277 1.04 17.78 23.13
CA ALA A 277 1.49 16.62 23.91
C ALA A 277 1.36 15.31 23.12
N LYS A 278 0.25 15.13 22.36
CA LYS A 278 0.05 13.97 21.49
C LYS A 278 1.12 13.89 20.42
N LEU A 279 1.43 15.00 19.73
CA LEU A 279 2.48 15.03 18.71
C LEU A 279 3.87 14.80 19.29
N ARG A 280 4.19 15.36 20.47
CA ARG A 280 5.43 15.06 21.19
C ARG A 280 5.58 13.56 21.44
N ASN A 281 4.54 12.93 22.02
CA ASN A 281 4.55 11.48 22.28
C ASN A 281 4.72 10.67 20.99
N LEU A 282 3.94 10.97 19.94
CA LEU A 282 4.00 10.26 18.67
C LEU A 282 5.34 10.46 17.95
N SER A 283 5.94 11.65 18.03
CA SER A 283 7.25 11.92 17.45
C SER A 283 8.36 11.11 18.14
N ALA A 284 8.30 10.96 19.47
CA ALA A 284 9.21 10.11 20.22
C ALA A 284 9.04 8.62 19.86
N ARG A 285 7.80 8.14 19.71
CA ARG A 285 7.49 6.77 19.27
C ARG A 285 7.97 6.50 17.84
N ALA A 286 7.75 7.46 16.94
CA ALA A 286 8.20 7.39 15.55
C ALA A 286 9.73 7.37 15.45
N ARG A 287 10.41 8.17 16.28
CA ARG A 287 11.86 8.15 16.45
C ARG A 287 12.34 6.76 16.88
N GLN A 288 11.78 6.18 17.95
CA GLN A 288 12.13 4.82 18.40
C GLN A 288 11.93 3.81 17.26
N ASN A 289 10.81 3.88 16.55
CA ASN A 289 10.53 3.00 15.42
C ASN A 289 11.57 3.14 14.29
N ALA A 290 12.10 4.33 14.02
CA ALA A 290 13.17 4.54 13.04
C ALA A 290 14.52 3.95 13.49
N TYR A 291 14.81 3.95 14.79
CA TYR A 291 15.99 3.28 15.35
C TYR A 291 15.87 1.75 15.35
N ASP A 292 14.67 1.24 15.62
CA ASP A 292 14.37 -0.19 15.55
C ASP A 292 14.30 -0.72 14.11
N TRP A 293 14.16 0.16 13.12
CA TRP A 293 14.09 -0.22 11.72
C TRP A 293 15.49 -0.53 11.17
N GLN A 294 15.76 -1.81 10.95
CA GLN A 294 17.00 -2.32 10.37
C GLN A 294 16.68 -3.10 9.08
N VAL A 295 17.52 -2.91 8.07
CA VAL A 295 17.41 -3.58 6.76
C VAL A 295 18.80 -3.94 6.25
N ALA A 296 18.88 -4.91 5.34
CA ALA A 296 20.16 -5.34 4.77
C ALA A 296 20.62 -4.43 3.59
N ASP A 297 19.70 -3.75 2.91
CA ASP A 297 19.99 -2.89 1.76
C ASP A 297 20.72 -1.61 2.19
N ALA A 298 21.94 -1.41 1.69
CA ALA A 298 22.78 -0.27 2.08
C ALA A 298 22.13 1.09 1.77
N ARG A 299 21.52 1.22 0.59
CA ARG A 299 20.85 2.47 0.17
C ARG A 299 19.67 2.82 1.11
N GLN A 300 18.87 1.82 1.48
CA GLN A 300 17.78 2.03 2.43
C GLN A 300 18.30 2.28 3.85
N THR A 301 19.39 1.63 4.27
CA THR A 301 20.06 1.92 5.54
C THR A 301 20.53 3.38 5.62
N ASP A 302 21.08 3.93 4.53
CA ASP A 302 21.46 5.35 4.47
C ASP A 302 20.25 6.29 4.55
N LYS A 303 19.14 5.93 3.90
CA LYS A 303 17.87 6.67 4.03
C LYS A 303 17.35 6.63 5.47
N ILE A 304 17.34 5.47 6.12
CA ILE A 304 16.89 5.30 7.50
C ILE A 304 17.80 6.05 8.47
N THR A 305 19.12 6.02 8.26
CA THR A 305 20.08 6.76 9.10
C THR A 305 19.82 8.26 9.03
N ARG A 306 19.56 8.81 7.84
CA ARG A 306 19.12 10.20 7.69
C ARG A 306 17.78 10.47 8.37
N LEU A 307 16.82 9.55 8.23
CA LEU A 307 15.52 9.67 8.90
C LEU A 307 15.63 9.66 10.44
N ARG A 308 16.58 8.91 11.02
CA ARG A 308 16.86 8.95 12.47
C ARG A 308 17.30 10.34 12.90
N SER A 309 18.24 10.94 12.17
CA SER A 309 18.67 12.33 12.41
C SER A 309 17.54 13.34 12.20
N ASP A 310 16.70 13.14 11.17
CA ASP A 310 15.51 13.96 10.97
C ASP A 310 14.57 13.88 12.18
N PHE A 311 14.34 12.68 12.73
CA PHE A 311 13.50 12.51 13.92
C PHE A 311 14.12 13.08 15.20
N ASP A 312 15.43 12.99 15.38
CA ASP A 312 16.12 13.69 16.48
C ASP A 312 15.84 15.20 16.41
N ALA A 313 15.93 15.79 15.21
CA ALA A 313 15.64 17.19 14.98
C ALA A 313 14.14 17.52 15.17
N ILE A 314 13.23 16.66 14.69
CA ILE A 314 11.78 16.82 14.86
C ILE A 314 11.41 16.83 16.35
N VAL A 315 11.90 15.86 17.13
CA VAL A 315 11.60 15.76 18.57
C VAL A 315 12.10 17.01 19.29
N SER A 316 13.35 17.42 19.04
CA SER A 316 13.90 18.66 19.63
C SER A 316 13.08 19.90 19.23
N ARG A 317 12.56 19.95 18.00
CA ARG A 317 11.75 21.08 17.53
C ARG A 317 10.37 21.10 18.18
N PHE A 318 9.74 19.95 18.43
CA PHE A 318 8.47 19.88 19.14
C PHE A 318 8.56 20.35 20.60
N ASP A 319 9.70 20.15 21.25
CA ASP A 319 9.93 20.65 22.62
C ASP A 319 9.91 22.18 22.69
N ALA A 320 10.22 22.86 21.59
CA ALA A 320 10.20 24.32 21.51
C ALA A 320 8.84 24.93 21.14
N ILE A 321 7.82 24.11 20.82
CA ILE A 321 6.48 24.60 20.45
C ILE A 321 5.63 24.84 21.70
N SER A 322 4.90 25.95 21.73
CA SER A 322 4.02 26.36 22.81
C SER A 322 2.59 26.59 22.29
N ALA A 323 1.58 26.42 23.13
CA ALA A 323 0.20 26.77 22.81
C ALA A 323 0.00 28.28 22.51
N SER A 324 0.96 29.13 22.91
CA SER A 324 0.99 30.55 22.58
C SER A 324 1.41 30.86 21.14
N ASP A 325 1.98 29.88 20.42
CA ASP A 325 2.49 30.09 19.06
C ASP A 325 1.33 30.26 18.08
N ALA A 326 1.47 31.22 17.17
CA ALA A 326 0.54 31.37 16.05
C ALA A 326 0.96 30.46 14.89
N TYR A 327 0.01 29.71 14.34
CA TYR A 327 0.21 28.74 13.27
C TYR A 327 1.40 27.80 13.53
N PRO A 328 1.42 27.07 14.67
CA PRO A 328 2.57 26.27 15.08
C PRO A 328 2.94 25.21 14.04
N TRP A 329 1.95 24.60 13.37
CA TRP A 329 2.17 23.55 12.38
C TRP A 329 2.66 24.06 11.04
N ASP A 330 2.24 25.26 10.62
CA ASP A 330 2.81 25.89 9.44
C ASP A 330 4.27 26.27 9.67
N THR A 331 4.57 26.85 10.82
CA THR A 331 5.94 27.21 11.23
C THR A 331 6.84 25.98 11.29
N LEU A 332 6.35 24.89 11.91
CA LEU A 332 7.08 23.62 11.97
C LEU A 332 7.30 23.01 10.58
N TYR A 333 6.27 23.00 9.73
CA TYR A 333 6.39 22.47 8.37
C TYR A 333 7.39 23.27 7.51
N ARG A 334 7.35 24.61 7.56
CA ARG A 334 8.32 25.47 6.83
C ARG A 334 9.75 25.27 7.33
N TRP A 335 9.92 25.08 8.64
CA TRP A 335 11.22 24.70 9.20
C TRP A 335 11.68 23.36 8.63
N ALA A 336 10.79 22.36 8.57
CA ALA A 336 11.13 21.06 8.03
C ALA A 336 11.53 21.09 6.54
N GLU A 337 10.88 21.94 5.73
CA GLU A 337 11.26 22.13 4.32
C GLU A 337 12.70 22.58 4.15
N ALA A 338 13.23 23.38 5.09
CA ALA A 338 14.59 23.91 5.04
C ALA A 338 15.65 23.00 5.70
N HIS A 339 15.25 22.12 6.63
CA HIS A 339 16.22 21.40 7.50
C HIS A 339 16.17 19.88 7.39
N LEU A 340 15.05 19.30 6.94
CA LEU A 340 14.89 17.85 6.92
C LEU A 340 15.05 17.28 5.51
N SER A 341 15.44 16.01 5.44
CA SER A 341 15.40 15.25 4.19
C SER A 341 13.96 15.08 3.67
N LEU A 342 13.78 14.66 2.41
CA LEU A 342 12.43 14.38 1.86
C LEU A 342 11.67 13.35 2.71
N GLU A 343 12.38 12.34 3.23
CA GLU A 343 11.80 11.32 4.11
C GLU A 343 11.32 11.95 5.42
N GLY A 344 12.17 12.73 6.10
CA GLY A 344 11.81 13.44 7.33
C GLY A 344 10.64 14.42 7.15
N GLN A 345 10.60 15.14 6.03
CA GLN A 345 9.49 16.04 5.70
C GLN A 345 8.16 15.29 5.56
N GLU A 346 8.13 14.19 4.82
CA GLU A 346 6.90 13.43 4.59
C GLU A 346 6.50 12.56 5.80
N ALA A 347 7.46 12.16 6.64
CA ALA A 347 7.20 11.58 7.96
C ALA A 347 6.53 12.59 8.89
N LEU A 348 7.04 13.82 8.96
CA LEU A 348 6.43 14.91 9.73
C LEU A 348 5.01 15.23 9.24
N VAL A 349 4.78 15.30 7.92
CA VAL A 349 3.43 15.51 7.37
C VAL A 349 2.46 14.44 7.89
N SER A 350 2.90 13.19 7.96
CA SER A 350 2.06 12.09 8.44
C SER A 350 1.78 12.21 9.94
N LEU A 351 2.79 12.58 10.75
CA LEU A 351 2.62 12.87 12.18
C LEU A 351 1.61 14.00 12.43
N LEU A 352 1.73 15.09 11.68
CA LEU A 352 0.86 16.27 11.81
C LEU A 352 -0.64 15.94 11.65
N PHE A 353 -0.98 14.86 10.96
CA PHE A 353 -2.39 14.47 10.79
C PHE A 353 -2.98 13.82 12.04
N GLU A 354 -2.16 13.20 12.89
CA GLU A 354 -2.62 12.29 13.94
C GLU A 354 -3.54 12.91 15.01
N PRO A 355 -3.38 14.17 15.42
CA PRO A 355 -4.33 14.82 16.34
C PRO A 355 -5.64 15.22 15.68
N TYR A 356 -5.63 15.51 14.37
CA TYR A 356 -6.72 16.22 13.68
C TYR A 356 -7.67 15.29 12.93
N ALA A 357 -8.20 14.26 13.60
CA ALA A 357 -9.15 13.31 13.03
C ALA A 357 -10.32 14.00 12.30
N GLU A 358 -10.93 15.00 12.95
CA GLU A 358 -12.08 15.74 12.41
C GLU A 358 -11.76 16.50 11.12
N MET A 359 -10.52 16.94 10.92
CA MET A 359 -10.10 17.66 9.73
C MET A 359 -9.64 16.74 8.58
N VAL A 360 -9.17 15.54 8.93
CA VAL A 360 -8.46 14.63 8.02
C VAL A 360 -9.34 13.46 7.57
N ASP A 361 -10.03 12.77 8.48
CA ASP A 361 -10.60 11.44 8.21
C ASP A 361 -11.68 11.48 7.12
N GLY A 362 -12.49 12.53 7.10
CA GLY A 362 -13.53 12.71 6.07
C GLY A 362 -12.98 12.81 4.63
N LEU A 363 -11.68 13.14 4.46
CA LEU A 363 -11.04 13.20 3.15
C LEU A 363 -10.83 11.80 2.55
N ALA A 364 -10.87 10.74 3.34
CA ALA A 364 -10.81 9.36 2.83
C ALA A 364 -11.96 9.06 1.86
N GLY A 365 -13.14 9.67 2.05
CA GLY A 365 -14.27 9.57 1.13
C GLY A 365 -13.98 10.16 -0.26
N CYS A 366 -13.02 11.09 -0.35
CA CYS A 366 -12.60 11.73 -1.59
C CYS A 366 -11.49 10.96 -2.34
N MET A 367 -11.03 9.81 -1.82
CA MET A 367 -9.93 9.02 -2.38
C MET A 367 -10.40 7.93 -3.36
N SER A 368 -11.63 8.06 -3.85
CA SER A 368 -12.19 7.23 -4.92
C SER A 368 -12.30 8.05 -6.20
N ALA A 369 -12.30 7.37 -7.35
CA ALA A 369 -12.53 7.99 -8.65
C ALA A 369 -13.40 7.08 -9.50
N ASP A 370 -14.35 7.66 -10.23
CA ASP A 370 -15.06 6.97 -11.30
C ASP A 370 -14.16 6.88 -12.54
N GLU A 371 -13.73 5.67 -12.84
CA GLU A 371 -12.92 5.33 -14.02
C GLU A 371 -13.71 4.47 -15.03
N THR A 372 -15.02 4.29 -14.82
CA THR A 372 -15.89 3.48 -15.68
C THR A 372 -16.36 4.24 -16.93
N ALA A 373 -16.48 5.57 -16.84
CA ALA A 373 -16.90 6.41 -17.95
C ALA A 373 -15.79 6.47 -19.03
N PRO A 374 -16.06 6.03 -20.27
CA PRO A 374 -15.05 6.08 -21.34
C PRO A 374 -14.71 7.54 -21.68
N TYR A 375 -13.44 7.92 -21.48
CA TYR A 375 -12.98 9.26 -21.83
C TYR A 375 -12.77 9.36 -23.35
N ARG A 376 -13.78 9.91 -24.04
CA ARG A 376 -13.71 10.19 -25.47
C ARG A 376 -12.82 11.41 -25.71
N ILE A 377 -12.02 11.36 -26.77
CA ILE A 377 -11.19 12.51 -27.17
C ILE A 377 -12.13 13.57 -27.74
N ASP A 378 -12.08 14.78 -27.20
CA ASP A 378 -12.70 15.94 -27.85
C ASP A 378 -11.79 16.42 -28.98
N GLY A 379 -12.06 15.93 -30.20
CA GLY A 379 -11.30 16.30 -31.39
C GLY A 379 -11.50 17.75 -31.82
N ARG A 380 -12.47 18.49 -31.26
CA ARG A 380 -12.73 19.90 -31.62
C ARG A 380 -11.74 20.87 -30.97
N MET A 381 -11.02 20.42 -29.94
CA MET A 381 -9.94 21.19 -29.30
C MET A 381 -8.95 21.67 -30.35
N ARG A 382 -8.54 22.93 -30.31
CA ARG A 382 -7.51 23.45 -31.23
C ARG A 382 -6.12 22.92 -30.87
N CYS A 383 -5.28 22.72 -31.88
CA CYS A 383 -3.90 22.26 -31.68
C CYS A 383 -3.09 23.21 -30.79
N GLU A 384 -3.28 24.52 -30.88
CA GLU A 384 -2.63 25.47 -29.96
C GLU A 384 -3.04 25.25 -28.50
N THR A 385 -4.32 24.93 -28.25
CA THR A 385 -4.81 24.65 -26.89
C THR A 385 -4.20 23.35 -26.37
N ALA A 386 -4.04 22.34 -27.23
CA ALA A 386 -3.35 21.10 -26.87
C ALA A 386 -1.87 21.36 -26.53
N LEU A 387 -1.18 22.24 -27.28
CA LEU A 387 0.20 22.66 -26.97
C LEU A 387 0.30 23.36 -25.62
N ASP A 388 -0.61 24.28 -25.30
CA ASP A 388 -0.65 24.96 -24.01
C ASP A 388 -0.84 23.96 -22.86
N LEU A 389 -1.76 23.01 -23.01
CA LEU A 389 -2.00 21.96 -22.02
C LEU A 389 -0.78 21.03 -21.88
N LEU A 390 -0.10 20.70 -22.97
CA LEU A 390 1.14 19.93 -22.92
C LEU A 390 2.22 20.68 -22.14
N GLN A 391 2.37 21.98 -22.36
CA GLN A 391 3.34 22.79 -21.62
C GLN A 391 2.99 22.86 -20.12
N GLN A 392 1.71 23.00 -19.78
CA GLN A 392 1.27 23.08 -18.37
C GLN A 392 1.47 21.76 -17.61
N ASN A 393 1.17 20.61 -18.24
CA ASN A 393 1.17 19.31 -17.59
C ASN A 393 2.49 18.55 -17.74
N TYR A 394 3.16 18.71 -18.89
CA TYR A 394 4.37 18.01 -19.27
C TYR A 394 5.55 18.94 -19.58
N GLY A 395 5.48 20.23 -19.26
CA GLY A 395 6.59 21.17 -19.48
C GLY A 395 7.91 20.76 -18.82
N TRP A 396 7.85 19.90 -17.79
CA TRP A 396 9.01 19.27 -17.15
C TRP A 396 9.80 18.33 -18.07
N THR A 397 9.24 17.91 -19.21
CA THR A 397 9.91 17.07 -20.20
C THR A 397 10.75 17.87 -21.20
N SER A 398 10.71 19.21 -21.17
CA SER A 398 11.34 20.07 -22.18
C SER A 398 12.87 19.96 -22.20
N ASP A 399 13.47 19.69 -21.05
CA ASP A 399 14.93 19.60 -20.89
C ASP A 399 15.46 18.16 -21.02
N ILE A 400 14.58 17.20 -21.38
CA ILE A 400 14.93 15.78 -21.51
C ILE A 400 15.15 15.45 -22.98
N ASP A 401 16.36 15.02 -23.30
CA ASP A 401 16.69 14.48 -24.62
C ASP A 401 16.25 13.01 -24.74
N PHE A 402 15.03 12.80 -25.23
CA PHE A 402 14.51 11.47 -25.51
C PHE A 402 15.11 10.81 -26.76
N ASP A 403 16.05 11.43 -27.47
CA ASP A 403 16.79 10.77 -28.54
C ASP A 403 18.10 10.13 -28.01
N SER A 404 18.50 10.48 -26.78
CA SER A 404 19.63 9.85 -26.08
C SER A 404 19.26 8.50 -25.41
N PRO A 405 20.24 7.60 -25.19
CA PRO A 405 19.99 6.31 -24.54
C PRO A 405 19.51 6.43 -23.09
N ASP A 406 20.16 7.23 -22.23
CA ASP A 406 19.87 7.21 -20.79
C ASP A 406 18.40 7.54 -20.44
N PRO A 407 17.76 8.56 -21.04
CA PRO A 407 16.35 8.85 -20.78
C PRO A 407 15.37 7.83 -21.37
N GLN A 408 15.85 6.87 -22.17
CA GLN A 408 15.05 5.78 -22.72
C GLN A 408 15.57 4.40 -22.30
N ALA A 409 16.48 4.33 -21.32
CA ALA A 409 17.19 3.10 -20.97
C ALA A 409 16.26 1.94 -20.58
N ARG A 410 15.04 2.24 -20.12
CA ARG A 410 14.11 1.22 -19.65
C ARG A 410 12.86 1.07 -20.51
N VAL A 411 12.27 -0.10 -20.42
CA VAL A 411 11.03 -0.46 -21.11
C VAL A 411 10.12 -1.26 -20.20
N TRP A 412 8.85 -0.84 -20.11
CA TRP A 412 7.83 -1.61 -19.42
C TRP A 412 7.23 -2.63 -20.39
N TYR A 413 7.17 -3.90 -19.99
CA TYR A 413 6.58 -4.98 -20.80
C TYR A 413 5.79 -5.95 -19.91
N VAL A 414 4.97 -6.82 -20.50
CA VAL A 414 4.29 -7.91 -19.77
C VAL A 414 5.02 -9.22 -20.05
N SER A 415 5.45 -9.91 -19.00
CA SER A 415 6.08 -11.22 -19.13
C SER A 415 5.04 -12.27 -19.56
N GLU A 416 5.36 -13.09 -20.56
CA GLU A 416 4.51 -14.21 -21.00
C GLU A 416 4.34 -15.26 -19.89
N GLU A 417 5.42 -15.62 -19.20
CA GLU A 417 5.40 -16.65 -18.16
C GLU A 417 4.60 -16.24 -16.92
N LYS A 418 4.60 -14.96 -16.56
CA LYS A 418 4.01 -14.46 -15.31
C LYS A 418 2.75 -13.64 -15.49
N LEU A 419 2.48 -13.18 -16.72
CA LEU A 419 1.38 -12.26 -17.03
C LEU A 419 1.38 -11.04 -16.12
N GLU A 420 2.57 -10.56 -15.77
CA GLU A 420 2.81 -9.43 -14.87
C GLU A 420 3.70 -8.38 -15.54
N PRO A 421 3.48 -7.09 -15.23
CA PRO A 421 4.37 -6.03 -15.68
C PRO A 421 5.80 -6.20 -15.16
N ARG A 422 6.76 -5.96 -16.04
CA ARG A 422 8.20 -5.97 -15.79
C ARG A 422 8.82 -4.70 -16.35
N LEU A 423 10.00 -4.37 -15.83
CA LEU A 423 10.84 -3.27 -16.30
C LEU A 423 12.16 -3.89 -16.75
N GLY A 424 12.44 -3.80 -18.05
CA GLY A 424 13.66 -4.34 -18.66
C GLY A 424 14.59 -3.22 -19.15
N GLU A 425 15.83 -3.60 -19.44
CA GLU A 425 16.81 -2.71 -20.04
C GLU A 425 16.60 -2.71 -21.57
N ARG A 426 16.16 -1.56 -22.11
CA ARG A 426 15.72 -1.42 -23.51
C ARG A 426 16.80 -1.83 -24.52
N PHE A 427 18.06 -1.55 -24.22
CA PHE A 427 19.17 -1.73 -25.14
C PHE A 427 19.95 -3.03 -24.92
N GLU A 428 19.64 -3.79 -23.86
CA GLU A 428 20.29 -5.08 -23.58
C GLU A 428 19.47 -6.26 -24.09
N GLU A 429 18.15 -6.09 -24.21
CA GLU A 429 17.20 -7.15 -24.57
C GLU A 429 16.25 -6.68 -25.69
N PRO A 430 15.79 -7.56 -26.60
CA PRO A 430 14.87 -7.21 -27.68
C PRO A 430 13.42 -7.03 -27.18
N LEU A 431 13.22 -6.08 -26.27
CA LEU A 431 11.97 -5.86 -25.54
C LEU A 431 11.07 -4.77 -26.14
N GLU A 432 11.60 -3.95 -27.05
CA GLU A 432 10.88 -2.84 -27.69
C GLU A 432 9.52 -3.26 -28.31
N PRO A 433 9.40 -4.40 -29.02
CA PRO A 433 8.11 -4.82 -29.57
C PRO A 433 7.02 -5.11 -28.52
N TYR A 434 7.40 -5.32 -27.25
CA TYR A 434 6.51 -5.64 -26.15
C TYR A 434 6.22 -4.44 -25.24
N GLU A 435 6.72 -3.25 -25.61
CA GLU A 435 6.58 -2.04 -24.81
C GLU A 435 5.11 -1.71 -24.53
N GLN A 436 4.82 -1.48 -23.25
CA GLN A 436 3.54 -0.99 -22.77
C GLN A 436 3.52 0.54 -22.79
N PRO A 437 2.35 1.18 -22.95
CA PRO A 437 2.19 2.64 -22.97
C PRO A 437 2.29 3.25 -21.56
N LEU A 438 3.44 3.08 -20.91
CA LEU A 438 3.74 3.48 -19.52
C LEU A 438 4.84 4.56 -19.46
N SER A 439 4.98 5.32 -20.54
CA SER A 439 6.01 6.34 -20.74
C SER A 439 5.40 7.71 -21.08
N PRO A 440 4.40 8.22 -20.31
CA PRO A 440 3.61 9.38 -20.72
C PRO A 440 4.42 10.65 -20.93
N GLY A 441 5.55 10.82 -20.21
CA GLY A 441 6.45 11.96 -20.41
C GLY A 441 7.12 11.96 -21.78
N ARG A 442 7.63 10.80 -22.24
CA ARG A 442 8.20 10.64 -23.58
C ARG A 442 7.14 10.84 -24.65
N ASP A 443 5.99 10.21 -24.47
CA ASP A 443 4.91 10.25 -25.46
C ASP A 443 4.37 11.69 -25.60
N ALA A 444 4.30 12.45 -24.51
CA ALA A 444 3.97 13.88 -24.52
C ALA A 444 5.03 14.72 -25.24
N ALA A 445 6.32 14.43 -25.03
CA ALA A 445 7.40 15.14 -25.70
C ALA A 445 7.38 14.91 -27.23
N ARG A 446 7.09 13.67 -27.67
CA ARG A 446 6.91 13.33 -29.09
C ARG A 446 5.69 14.04 -29.69
N MET A 447 4.53 13.95 -29.04
CA MET A 447 3.32 14.65 -29.49
C MET A 447 3.53 16.16 -29.57
N ARG A 448 4.24 16.77 -28.62
CA ARG A 448 4.57 18.20 -28.63
C ARG A 448 5.41 18.59 -29.85
N ARG A 449 6.40 17.77 -30.21
CA ARG A 449 7.28 17.99 -31.38
C ARG A 449 6.45 18.05 -32.66
N ASP A 450 5.55 17.08 -32.86
CA ASP A 450 4.73 16.99 -34.07
C ASP A 450 3.62 18.05 -34.09
N LEU A 451 2.99 18.34 -32.94
CA LEU A 451 2.01 19.43 -32.83
C LEU A 451 2.62 20.80 -33.12
N ALA A 452 3.86 21.05 -32.69
CA ALA A 452 4.54 22.32 -32.93
C ALA A 452 4.86 22.55 -34.42
N ALA A 453 4.93 21.47 -35.21
CA ALA A 453 5.09 21.53 -36.66
C ALA A 453 3.75 21.53 -37.42
N PHE A 454 2.63 21.36 -36.71
CA PHE A 454 1.28 21.33 -37.28
C PHE A 454 0.61 22.71 -37.20
N ASP A 455 -0.44 22.95 -37.98
CA ASP A 455 -1.20 24.19 -37.87
C ASP A 455 -1.93 24.28 -36.52
N GLY A 456 -1.58 25.27 -35.70
CA GLY A 456 -2.21 25.53 -34.40
C GLY A 456 -3.68 25.93 -34.51
N ALA A 457 -4.14 26.41 -35.67
CA ALA A 457 -5.54 26.72 -35.95
C ALA A 457 -6.40 25.47 -36.17
N GLU A 458 -5.81 24.39 -36.66
CA GLU A 458 -6.49 23.13 -36.91
C GLU A 458 -6.98 22.45 -35.64
N SER A 459 -7.90 21.52 -35.84
CA SER A 459 -8.46 20.71 -34.77
C SER A 459 -7.53 19.55 -34.38
N LEU A 460 -7.56 19.17 -33.10
CA LEU A 460 -6.87 17.98 -32.59
C LEU A 460 -7.33 16.72 -33.31
N GLY A 461 -8.59 16.69 -33.77
CA GLY A 461 -9.11 15.62 -34.61
C GLY A 461 -8.38 15.52 -35.96
N ALA A 462 -8.13 16.65 -36.63
CA ALA A 462 -7.35 16.69 -37.87
C ALA A 462 -5.89 16.25 -37.64
N PHE A 463 -5.27 16.73 -36.55
CA PHE A 463 -3.94 16.28 -36.14
C PHE A 463 -3.89 14.76 -35.93
N LEU A 464 -4.85 14.18 -35.20
CA LEU A 464 -4.87 12.74 -34.90
C LEU A 464 -5.22 11.86 -36.12
N LEU A 465 -5.78 12.42 -37.19
CA LEU A 465 -5.91 11.72 -38.47
C LEU A 465 -4.57 11.65 -39.20
N ALA A 466 -3.75 12.69 -39.08
CA ALA A 466 -2.40 12.74 -39.68
C ALA A 466 -1.37 11.96 -38.84
N TYR A 467 -1.48 11.99 -37.51
CA TYR A 467 -0.57 11.38 -36.54
C TYR A 467 -1.32 10.47 -35.55
N PRO A 468 -1.85 9.32 -36.01
CA PRO A 468 -2.69 8.44 -35.19
C PRO A 468 -1.97 7.83 -33.98
N GLU A 469 -0.64 7.75 -33.99
CA GLU A 469 0.20 7.27 -32.88
C GLU A 469 0.01 8.08 -31.59
N HIS A 470 -0.36 9.37 -31.69
CA HIS A 470 -0.55 10.25 -30.54
C HIS A 470 -1.92 10.10 -29.85
N ARG A 471 -2.79 9.21 -30.34
CA ARG A 471 -4.16 9.06 -29.82
C ARG A 471 -4.21 8.75 -28.32
N HIS A 472 -3.29 7.93 -27.82
CA HIS A 472 -3.25 7.57 -26.39
C HIS A 472 -2.89 8.76 -25.52
N ILE A 473 -1.83 9.49 -25.87
CA ILE A 473 -1.37 10.64 -25.11
C ILE A 473 -2.32 11.84 -25.27
N ALA A 474 -2.95 12.05 -26.42
CA ALA A 474 -3.98 13.08 -26.59
C ALA A 474 -5.19 12.84 -25.69
N ARG A 475 -5.65 11.58 -25.57
CA ARG A 475 -6.71 11.21 -24.61
C ARG A 475 -6.26 11.48 -23.18
N ARG A 476 -5.05 11.05 -22.83
CA ARG A 476 -4.48 11.21 -21.50
C ARG A 476 -4.36 12.69 -21.13
N LEU A 477 -3.84 13.53 -22.02
CA LEU A 477 -3.71 14.98 -21.84
C LEU A 477 -5.04 15.63 -21.44
N GLN A 478 -6.11 15.35 -22.19
CA GLN A 478 -7.43 15.90 -21.89
C GLN A 478 -7.97 15.39 -20.54
N LEU A 479 -7.72 14.13 -20.21
CA LEU A 479 -8.13 13.51 -18.95
C LEU A 479 -7.37 14.07 -17.73
N VAL A 480 -6.07 14.33 -17.85
CA VAL A 480 -5.22 14.77 -16.72
C VAL A 480 -5.20 16.28 -16.55
N SER A 481 -5.51 17.06 -17.59
CA SER A 481 -5.49 18.53 -17.54
C SER A 481 -6.29 19.17 -16.38
N PRO A 482 -7.50 18.70 -16.02
CA PRO A 482 -8.24 19.25 -14.88
C PRO A 482 -7.78 18.69 -13.52
N LEU A 483 -6.77 17.83 -13.47
CA LEU A 483 -6.37 17.04 -12.31
C LEU A 483 -4.92 17.35 -11.92
N PRO A 484 -4.67 18.24 -10.95
CA PRO A 484 -3.33 18.78 -10.69
C PRO A 484 -2.29 17.71 -10.35
N TYR A 485 -2.69 16.63 -9.70
CA TYR A 485 -1.81 15.55 -9.23
C TYR A 485 -1.95 14.26 -10.04
N ALA A 486 -2.49 14.31 -11.25
CA ALA A 486 -2.73 13.12 -12.08
C ALA A 486 -1.47 12.56 -12.75
N GLU A 487 -0.38 13.33 -12.81
CA GLU A 487 0.85 12.93 -13.50
C GLU A 487 2.05 12.87 -12.57
N ILE A 488 2.83 11.80 -12.73
CA ILE A 488 4.17 11.69 -12.17
C ILE A 488 5.09 12.55 -13.05
N ARG A 489 5.73 13.55 -12.44
CA ARG A 489 6.53 14.57 -13.11
C ARG A 489 8.02 14.24 -13.08
N ASP A 490 8.35 12.99 -13.38
CA ASP A 490 9.70 12.45 -13.53
C ASP A 490 9.70 11.41 -14.64
N ASN A 491 10.87 11.18 -15.26
CA ASN A 491 10.99 10.20 -16.34
C ASN A 491 10.93 8.76 -15.80
N THR A 492 9.84 8.05 -16.10
CA THR A 492 9.56 6.68 -15.62
C THR A 492 10.24 5.58 -16.43
N ILE A 493 11.12 5.94 -17.37
CA ILE A 493 11.92 5.02 -18.17
C ILE A 493 13.42 5.39 -18.20
N ASP A 494 13.83 6.30 -17.34
CA ASP A 494 15.22 6.77 -17.23
C ASP A 494 16.14 5.71 -16.59
N ALA A 495 17.42 5.69 -16.98
CA ALA A 495 18.45 4.87 -16.34
C ALA A 495 18.56 5.11 -14.83
N ALA A 496 18.35 6.35 -14.36
CA ALA A 496 18.44 6.74 -12.96
C ALA A 496 17.14 6.53 -12.17
N MET A 497 16.04 6.11 -12.82
CA MET A 497 14.75 5.90 -12.14
C MET A 497 14.90 4.87 -11.00
N VAL A 498 14.21 5.07 -9.89
CA VAL A 498 14.17 4.12 -8.77
C VAL A 498 12.76 3.53 -8.69
N PRO A 499 12.51 2.30 -9.23
CA PRO A 499 11.15 1.76 -9.33
C PRO A 499 10.47 1.55 -7.98
N VAL A 500 11.25 1.25 -6.94
CA VAL A 500 10.72 1.08 -5.59
C VAL A 500 10.07 2.35 -5.02
N ASP A 501 10.40 3.54 -5.54
CA ASP A 501 9.76 4.79 -5.07
C ASP A 501 8.27 4.84 -5.49
N LEU A 502 7.91 4.28 -6.65
CA LEU A 502 6.51 4.07 -7.04
C LEU A 502 5.79 3.12 -6.07
N LEU A 503 6.45 2.00 -5.73
CA LEU A 503 5.89 1.01 -4.82
C LEU A 503 5.67 1.62 -3.43
N ARG A 504 6.66 2.33 -2.89
CA ARG A 504 6.58 3.00 -1.59
C ARG A 504 5.43 4.00 -1.53
N CYS A 505 5.23 4.80 -2.59
CA CYS A 505 4.08 5.70 -2.67
C CYS A 505 2.75 4.95 -2.48
N LYS A 506 2.49 3.92 -3.30
CA LYS A 506 1.25 3.13 -3.21
C LYS A 506 1.10 2.42 -1.86
N LEU A 507 2.17 1.81 -1.36
CA LEU A 507 2.16 1.05 -0.13
C LEU A 507 2.01 1.93 1.12
N SER A 508 2.46 3.19 1.07
CA SER A 508 2.17 4.17 2.12
C SER A 508 0.66 4.45 2.24
N PHE A 509 -0.05 4.53 1.11
CA PHE A 509 -1.50 4.64 1.07
C PHE A 509 -2.20 3.36 1.54
N PHE A 510 -1.61 2.18 1.36
CA PHE A 510 -2.15 0.97 2.01
C PHE A 510 -2.04 1.09 3.53
N GLY A 511 -0.96 1.72 4.02
CA GLY A 511 -0.62 1.83 5.44
C GLY A 511 0.56 0.95 5.83
N ALA A 512 1.33 0.48 4.86
CA ALA A 512 2.49 -0.36 5.11
C ALA A 512 3.59 0.43 5.84
N THR A 513 4.38 -0.29 6.64
CA THR A 513 5.56 0.24 7.32
C THR A 513 6.77 -0.64 7.06
N LYS A 514 7.94 -0.17 7.53
CA LYS A 514 9.21 -0.91 7.52
C LYS A 514 9.55 -1.47 6.14
N PHE A 515 9.62 -0.56 5.15
CA PHE A 515 10.01 -0.86 3.79
C PHE A 515 11.42 -1.46 3.72
N ASP A 516 11.52 -2.76 3.42
CA ASP A 516 12.76 -3.51 3.38
C ASP A 516 13.06 -3.98 1.95
N PRO A 517 13.84 -3.19 1.16
CA PRO A 517 14.21 -3.55 -0.19
C PRO A 517 15.08 -4.81 -0.19
N ARG A 518 14.74 -5.72 -1.10
CA ARG A 518 15.58 -6.89 -1.39
C ARG A 518 16.25 -6.79 -2.77
N SER A 519 15.76 -5.86 -3.58
CA SER A 519 16.41 -5.29 -4.76
C SER A 519 15.79 -3.90 -5.02
N ASP A 520 16.22 -3.23 -6.08
CA ASP A 520 15.59 -2.01 -6.61
C ASP A 520 14.16 -2.22 -7.16
N ARG A 521 13.77 -3.49 -7.40
CA ARG A 521 12.50 -3.91 -8.01
C ARG A 521 11.57 -4.67 -7.07
N TRP A 522 12.01 -4.95 -5.84
CA TRP A 522 11.28 -5.80 -4.88
C TRP A 522 11.40 -5.28 -3.45
N LEU A 523 10.23 -5.11 -2.82
CA LEU A 523 10.09 -4.57 -1.47
C LEU A 523 9.35 -5.54 -0.55
N ARG A 524 9.90 -5.77 0.64
CA ARG A 524 9.19 -6.42 1.75
C ARG A 524 8.57 -5.38 2.65
N ILE A 525 7.35 -5.67 3.10
CA ILE A 525 6.60 -4.85 4.04
C ILE A 525 5.83 -5.74 5.01
N THR A 526 5.36 -5.12 6.09
CA THR A 526 4.41 -5.75 7.01
C THR A 526 3.12 -4.93 7.02
N MET A 527 1.99 -5.61 6.88
CA MET A 527 0.64 -5.04 6.96
C MET A 527 0.01 -5.35 8.32
N TYR A 528 -0.81 -4.43 8.85
CA TYR A 528 -1.52 -4.57 10.13
C TYR A 528 -0.66 -4.82 11.37
N GLN A 529 0.65 -4.56 11.32
CA GLN A 529 1.48 -4.58 12.53
C GLN A 529 1.01 -3.46 13.48
N GLY A 530 0.83 -3.77 14.76
CA GLY A 530 0.28 -2.85 15.77
C GLY A 530 -1.26 -2.79 15.78
N ALA A 531 -1.94 -3.09 14.68
CA ALA A 531 -3.38 -3.00 14.59
C ALA A 531 -4.11 -3.95 15.57
N PRO A 532 -5.34 -3.61 16.02
CA PRO A 532 -6.16 -4.52 16.82
C PRO A 532 -6.54 -5.79 16.04
N PHE A 533 -6.75 -6.88 16.76
CA PHE A 533 -7.41 -8.08 16.22
C PHE A 533 -8.94 -7.95 16.23
N PRO A 534 -9.67 -8.83 15.52
CA PRO A 534 -11.13 -8.79 15.50
C PRO A 534 -11.78 -8.81 16.89
N ASP A 535 -11.21 -9.55 17.84
CA ASP A 535 -11.64 -9.62 19.24
C ASP A 535 -11.28 -8.38 20.09
N GLU A 536 -10.56 -7.42 19.52
CA GLU A 536 -10.07 -6.22 20.19
C GLU A 536 -10.62 -4.93 19.59
N LEU A 537 -11.17 -4.98 18.37
CA LEU A 537 -11.50 -3.79 17.59
C LEU A 537 -12.51 -2.86 18.28
N GLU A 538 -13.47 -3.43 19.03
CA GLU A 538 -14.47 -2.65 19.78
C GLU A 538 -13.82 -1.78 20.87
N ARG A 539 -12.79 -2.32 21.55
CA ARG A 539 -12.17 -1.71 22.74
C ARG A 539 -10.89 -0.92 22.45
N CYS A 540 -10.22 -1.18 21.34
CA CYS A 540 -8.97 -0.52 20.97
C CYS A 540 -9.20 0.56 19.91
N ASP A 541 -8.44 1.65 19.96
CA ASP A 541 -8.38 2.61 18.85
C ASP A 541 -7.43 2.08 17.75
N PRO A 542 -7.93 1.82 16.52
CA PRO A 542 -7.06 1.38 15.43
C PRO A 542 -5.99 2.41 15.04
N ASP A 543 -6.14 3.69 15.40
CA ASP A 543 -5.20 4.76 15.07
C ASP A 543 -4.13 5.03 16.15
N ASP A 544 -4.32 4.55 17.38
CA ASP A 544 -3.35 4.79 18.47
C ASP A 544 -2.13 3.87 18.39
N MET A 545 -2.18 2.83 17.55
CA MET A 545 -1.16 1.76 17.52
C MET A 545 -0.20 1.84 16.34
N VAL A 546 -0.17 2.97 15.64
CA VAL A 546 0.57 3.22 14.38
C VAL A 546 2.09 3.12 14.57
N TYR A 547 2.57 3.54 15.74
CA TYR A 547 3.96 3.38 16.18
C TYR A 547 4.01 2.51 17.44
N PRO A 548 5.09 1.77 17.70
CA PRO A 548 5.26 1.05 18.96
C PRO A 548 5.16 2.02 20.15
N GLU A 549 4.70 1.51 21.30
CA GLU A 549 4.84 2.25 22.56
C GLU A 549 6.32 2.49 22.88
N LEU A 550 6.59 3.58 23.60
CA LEU A 550 7.93 3.83 24.11
C LEU A 550 8.33 2.70 25.04
N ARG A 551 9.53 2.15 24.86
CA ARG A 551 10.09 1.23 25.85
C ARG A 551 10.22 2.00 27.16
N ALA A 552 9.76 1.40 28.26
CA ALA A 552 10.10 1.93 29.57
C ALA A 552 11.63 2.04 29.63
N GLU A 553 12.16 3.18 30.07
CA GLU A 553 13.59 3.31 30.35
C GLU A 553 13.93 2.26 31.41
N THR A 554 14.45 1.11 30.97
CA THR A 554 15.21 0.25 31.85
C THR A 554 16.39 1.09 32.27
N ALA A 555 16.40 1.53 33.54
CA ALA A 555 17.58 2.12 34.15
C ALA A 555 18.77 1.25 33.76
N CYS A 556 19.67 1.83 32.96
CA CYS A 556 20.90 1.17 32.56
C CYS A 556 21.63 0.79 33.86
N PRO A 557 22.07 -0.45 34.06
CA PRO A 557 22.90 -0.81 35.21
C PRO A 557 24.23 -0.05 35.21
#